data_AF-A0A920GLD8-F1
#
_entry.id   AF-A0A920GLD8-F1
#
_cell.length_a   1.000
_cell.length_b   1.000
_cell.length_c   1.000
_cell.angle_alpha   90.00
_cell.angle_beta   90.00
_cell.angle_gamma   90.00
#
_symmetry.space_group_name_H-M   'P 1'
#
loop_
_entity.id
_entity.type
_entity.pdbx_description
1 polymer ?
#
loop_
_entity_poly.entity_id
_entity_poly.type
_entity_poly.pdbx_seq_one_letter_code
_entity_poly.pdbx_strand_id
1 'polypeptide(L)'
;MPAERSQIAGVFVRRLRQGMRLQTDPTVIYGLGSTYDGNLTRRDLRDSNNRYNTYVIPALPPTPISLPGEDALRAVFAPDDSEALYFVAKGDGSHAFSQSLTEHEANVRRFQLNRRADYRSTRTTLDAEDG
;
A
#
# COMPACT_ATOMS: atom_id res chain seq x y z
N MET A 1 -10.88 -4.59 -1.30
CA MET A 1 -11.96 -5.43 -1.88
C MET A 1 -11.48 -6.13 -3.16
N PRO A 2 -12.02 -7.30 -3.57
CA PRO A 2 -11.71 -7.91 -4.87
C PRO A 2 -11.90 -6.95 -6.05
N ALA A 3 -12.95 -6.11 -5.99
CA ALA A 3 -13.26 -5.11 -7.01
C ALA A 3 -12.21 -4.00 -7.17
N GLU A 4 -11.39 -3.73 -6.15
CA GLU A 4 -10.38 -2.64 -6.19
C GLU A 4 -9.02 -3.13 -6.69
N ARG A 5 -8.83 -4.44 -6.90
CA ARG A 5 -7.52 -5.02 -7.27
C ARG A 5 -7.00 -4.45 -8.59
N SER A 6 -7.86 -4.29 -9.59
CA SER A 6 -7.50 -3.71 -10.90
C SER A 6 -7.08 -2.24 -10.76
N GLN A 7 -7.75 -1.47 -9.89
CA GLN A 7 -7.42 -0.07 -9.63
C GLN A 7 -6.10 0.08 -8.89
N ILE A 8 -5.86 -0.74 -7.86
CA ILE A 8 -4.59 -0.76 -7.12
C ILE A 8 -3.44 -1.17 -8.04
N ALA A 9 -3.65 -2.22 -8.85
CA ALA A 9 -2.66 -2.65 -9.86
C ALA A 9 -2.38 -1.52 -10.86
N GLY A 10 -3.42 -0.85 -11.36
CA GLY A 10 -3.31 0.30 -12.24
C GLY A 10 -2.45 1.42 -11.65
N VAL A 11 -2.67 1.79 -10.38
CA VAL A 11 -1.86 2.81 -9.70
C VAL A 11 -0.38 2.44 -9.70
N PHE A 12 -0.03 1.21 -9.30
CA PHE A 12 1.36 0.78 -9.24
C PHE A 12 2.01 0.69 -10.63
N VAL A 13 1.28 0.17 -11.63
CA VAL A 13 1.77 0.09 -13.02
C VAL A 13 2.03 1.49 -13.59
N ARG A 14 1.11 2.44 -13.40
CA ARG A 14 1.27 3.82 -13.87
C ARG A 14 2.44 4.51 -13.18
N ARG A 15 2.55 4.38 -11.84
CA ARG A 15 3.70 4.92 -11.09
C ARG A 15 5.02 4.38 -11.60
N LEU A 16 5.12 3.07 -11.81
CA LEU A 16 6.33 2.44 -12.32
C LEU A 16 6.69 2.95 -13.72
N ARG A 17 5.71 3.08 -14.62
CA ARG A 17 5.91 3.64 -15.96
C ARG A 17 6.37 5.10 -15.94
N GLN A 18 5.95 5.87 -14.94
CA GLN A 18 6.35 7.28 -14.75
C GLN A 18 7.64 7.45 -13.92
N GLY A 19 8.30 6.36 -13.49
CA GLY A 19 9.47 6.43 -12.62
C GLY A 19 9.17 6.95 -11.21
N MET A 20 7.91 6.93 -10.80
CA MET A 20 7.49 7.32 -9.45
C MET A 20 7.78 6.21 -8.44
N ARG A 21 8.12 6.60 -7.21
CA ARG A 21 8.23 5.66 -6.09
C ARG A 21 6.87 5.03 -5.77
N LEU A 22 6.86 3.73 -5.49
CA LEU A 22 5.62 2.99 -5.22
C LEU A 22 5.04 3.29 -3.84
N GLN A 23 5.90 3.60 -2.85
CA GLN A 23 5.52 4.07 -1.51
C GLN A 23 4.46 3.18 -0.85
N THR A 24 4.77 1.89 -0.69
CA THR A 24 3.83 0.93 -0.13
C THR A 24 4.38 0.26 1.13
N ASP A 25 3.62 0.34 2.22
CA ASP A 25 4.01 -0.14 3.55
C ASP A 25 4.39 -1.63 3.60
N PRO A 26 3.67 -2.56 2.93
CA PRO A 26 4.02 -3.98 2.95
C PRO A 26 5.44 -4.27 2.49
N THR A 27 6.01 -3.48 1.58
CA THR A 27 7.40 -3.66 1.15
C THR A 27 8.41 -3.25 2.22
N VAL A 28 8.11 -2.22 3.00
CA VAL A 28 8.95 -1.80 4.13
C VAL A 28 8.90 -2.86 5.22
N ILE A 29 7.67 -3.30 5.57
CA ILE A 29 7.42 -4.35 6.57
C ILE A 29 8.15 -5.64 6.19
N TYR A 30 8.09 -6.06 4.93
CA TYR A 30 8.82 -7.24 4.45
C TYR A 30 10.33 -7.10 4.66
N GLY A 31 10.90 -5.93 4.34
CA GLY A 31 12.32 -5.68 4.53
C GLY A 31 12.77 -5.54 5.99
N LEU A 32 11.87 -5.17 6.90
CA LEU A 32 12.13 -5.18 8.35
C LEU A 32 12.16 -6.63 8.90
N GLY A 33 11.34 -7.52 8.33
CA GLY A 33 11.29 -8.92 8.78
C GLY A 33 10.93 -9.02 10.27
N SER A 34 11.75 -9.73 11.05
CA SER A 34 11.51 -9.97 12.48
C SER A 34 11.65 -8.72 13.36
N THR A 35 12.20 -7.61 12.85
CA THR A 35 12.27 -6.36 13.63
C THR A 35 10.98 -5.56 13.58
N TYR A 36 10.01 -5.96 12.76
CA TYR A 36 8.70 -5.34 12.74
C TYR A 36 7.88 -5.82 13.94
N ASP A 37 7.55 -4.89 14.84
CA ASP A 37 6.83 -5.14 16.09
C ASP A 37 5.32 -4.85 15.99
N GLY A 38 4.82 -4.66 14.77
CA GLY A 38 3.44 -4.23 14.51
C GLY A 38 3.28 -2.71 14.36
N ASN A 39 4.30 -1.91 14.67
CA ASN A 39 4.26 -0.46 14.52
C ASN A 39 5.24 0.02 13.43
N LEU A 40 4.69 0.57 12.34
CA LEU A 40 5.51 1.12 11.27
C LEU A 40 5.79 2.61 11.54
N THR A 41 7.04 2.94 11.82
CA THR A 41 7.43 4.30 12.23
C THR A 41 7.92 5.14 11.06
N ARG A 42 7.97 6.48 11.26
CA ARG A 42 8.59 7.39 10.29
C ARG A 42 10.07 7.11 10.04
N ARG A 43 10.77 6.52 11.02
CA ARG A 43 12.17 6.13 10.88
C ARG A 43 12.28 4.99 9.86
N ASP A 44 11.42 3.99 9.96
CA ASP A 44 11.41 2.83 9.07
C ASP A 44 11.12 3.26 7.62
N LEU A 45 10.15 4.16 7.42
CA LEU A 45 9.82 4.70 6.10
C LEU A 45 10.98 5.47 5.45
N ARG A 46 11.94 5.96 6.24
CA ARG A 46 13.11 6.73 5.77
C ARG A 46 14.40 5.93 5.74
N ASP A 47 14.38 4.67 6.19
CA ASP A 47 15.59 3.85 6.23
C ASP A 47 16.03 3.49 4.80
N SER A 48 17.20 4.02 4.40
CA SER A 48 17.82 3.76 3.10
C SER A 48 18.56 2.43 3.03
N ASN A 49 18.79 1.76 4.17
CA ASN A 49 19.47 0.47 4.21
C ASN A 49 18.51 -0.68 3.85
N ASN A 50 17.21 -0.48 4.05
CA ASN A 50 16.19 -1.44 3.66
C ASN A 50 16.00 -1.45 2.13
N ARG A 51 16.54 -2.49 1.49
CA ARG A 51 16.47 -2.70 0.01
C ARG A 51 15.06 -2.93 -0.53
N TYR A 52 14.07 -3.20 0.33
CA TYR A 52 12.67 -3.34 -0.05
C TYR A 52 11.88 -2.04 0.14
N ASN A 53 12.49 -0.99 0.70
CA ASN A 53 11.78 0.24 1.02
C ASN A 53 11.45 1.07 -0.24
N THR A 54 10.24 0.87 -0.78
CA THR A 54 9.71 1.62 -1.93
C THR A 54 9.37 3.08 -1.65
N TYR A 55 9.60 3.59 -0.42
CA TYR A 55 9.65 5.03 -0.16
C TYR A 55 11.00 5.66 -0.50
N VAL A 56 12.05 4.85 -0.63
CA VAL A 56 13.42 5.27 -0.95
C VAL A 56 13.79 4.87 -2.38
N ILE A 57 13.47 3.65 -2.81
CA ILE A 57 13.79 3.17 -4.17
C ILE A 57 12.67 3.51 -5.17
N PRO A 58 12.99 4.06 -6.37
CA PRO A 58 12.03 4.33 -7.44
C PRO A 58 11.86 3.11 -8.38
N ALA A 59 11.68 1.93 -7.80
CA ALA A 59 11.59 0.67 -8.53
C ALA A 59 10.74 -0.35 -7.76
N LEU A 60 10.51 -1.51 -8.40
CA LEU A 60 10.03 -2.70 -7.69
C LEU A 60 11.06 -3.15 -6.63
N PRO A 61 10.61 -3.78 -5.53
CA PRO A 61 11.53 -4.46 -4.62
C PRO A 61 12.30 -5.59 -5.33
N PRO A 62 13.46 -6.02 -4.78
CA PRO A 62 14.30 -7.04 -5.41
C PRO A 62 13.61 -8.40 -5.63
N THR A 63 12.60 -8.73 -4.82
CA THR A 63 11.81 -9.96 -4.92
C THR A 63 10.34 -9.68 -4.62
N PRO A 64 9.42 -10.61 -4.96
CA PRO A 64 8.08 -10.60 -4.39
C PRO A 64 8.13 -10.65 -2.86
N ILE A 65 7.18 -9.97 -2.22
CA ILE A 65 7.04 -9.91 -0.75
C ILE A 65 5.99 -10.90 -0.20
N SER A 66 5.24 -11.56 -1.09
CA SER A 66 4.23 -12.55 -0.77
C SER A 66 3.94 -13.42 -1.99
N LEU A 67 3.18 -14.51 -1.79
CA LEU A 67 2.65 -15.32 -2.87
C LEU A 67 1.37 -14.67 -3.42
N PRO A 68 1.35 -14.21 -4.69
CA PRO A 68 0.16 -13.61 -5.26
C PRO A 68 -0.88 -14.68 -5.62
N GLY A 69 -2.14 -14.40 -5.32
CA GLY A 69 -3.25 -15.17 -5.87
C GLY A 69 -3.47 -14.89 -7.36
N GLU A 70 -4.18 -15.78 -8.03
CA GLU A 70 -4.45 -15.69 -9.48
C GLU A 70 -5.14 -14.37 -9.87
N ASP A 71 -6.09 -13.90 -9.05
CA ASP A 71 -6.78 -12.62 -9.27
C ASP A 71 -5.84 -11.41 -9.20
N ALA A 72 -4.82 -11.47 -8.32
CA ALA A 72 -3.84 -10.39 -8.20
C ALA A 72 -2.95 -10.34 -9.45
N LEU A 73 -2.57 -11.51 -9.98
CA LEU A 73 -1.84 -11.59 -11.25
C LEU A 73 -2.68 -11.07 -12.41
N ARG A 74 -3.94 -11.50 -12.53
CA ARG A 74 -4.87 -10.99 -13.55
C ARG A 74 -5.00 -9.47 -13.54
N ALA A 75 -5.13 -8.88 -12.35
CA ALA A 75 -5.25 -7.43 -12.19
C ALA A 75 -4.04 -6.65 -12.71
N VAL A 76 -2.84 -7.25 -12.69
CA VAL A 76 -1.63 -6.62 -13.25
C VAL A 76 -1.61 -6.67 -14.78
N PHE A 77 -2.13 -7.73 -15.40
CA PHE A 77 -2.23 -7.85 -16.86
C PHE A 77 -3.36 -7.03 -17.46
N ALA A 78 -4.45 -6.85 -16.71
CA ALA A 78 -5.61 -6.05 -17.10
C ALA A 78 -5.96 -5.04 -15.99
N PRO A 79 -5.12 -4.01 -15.78
CA PRO A 79 -5.45 -2.94 -14.84
C PRO A 79 -6.65 -2.15 -15.34
N ASP A 80 -7.25 -1.35 -14.46
CA ASP A 80 -8.31 -0.43 -14.86
C ASP A 80 -7.79 0.64 -15.85
N ASP A 81 -8.70 1.30 -16.54
CA ASP A 81 -8.43 2.35 -17.52
C ASP A 81 -8.35 3.76 -16.91
N SER A 82 -8.42 3.87 -15.58
CA SER A 82 -8.30 5.16 -14.90
C SER A 82 -6.91 5.80 -15.07
N GLU A 83 -6.76 7.03 -14.58
CA GLU A 83 -5.47 7.72 -14.50
C GLU A 83 -4.99 7.86 -13.05
N ALA A 84 -5.58 7.12 -12.12
CA ALA A 84 -5.27 7.25 -10.70
C ALA A 84 -3.78 6.93 -10.44
N LEU A 85 -3.14 7.80 -9.67
CA LEU A 85 -1.75 7.68 -9.21
C LEU A 85 -1.67 7.54 -7.69
N TYR A 86 -2.77 7.74 -6.97
CA TYR A 86 -2.80 7.71 -5.52
C TYR A 86 -4.06 7.01 -5.04
N PHE A 87 -3.96 6.35 -3.90
CA PHE A 87 -5.12 5.83 -3.19
C PHE A 87 -4.94 5.97 -1.68
N VAL A 88 -6.03 6.13 -0.95
CA VAL A 88 -6.02 6.22 0.52
C VAL A 88 -7.19 5.43 1.09
N ALA A 89 -6.95 4.70 2.17
CA ALA A 89 -8.00 3.91 2.83
C ALA A 89 -9.13 4.81 3.34
N LYS A 90 -10.37 4.45 3.00
CA LYS A 90 -11.59 5.08 3.51
C LYS A 90 -12.06 4.48 4.83
N GLY A 91 -11.28 3.62 5.49
CA GLY A 91 -11.60 3.10 6.84
C GLY A 91 -12.78 2.13 6.93
N ASP A 92 -13.52 1.92 5.84
CA ASP A 92 -14.59 0.93 5.68
C ASP A 92 -14.13 -0.33 4.92
N GLY A 93 -12.82 -0.45 4.68
CA GLY A 93 -12.22 -1.50 3.86
C GLY A 93 -12.11 -1.17 2.36
N SER A 94 -12.59 0.00 1.92
CA SER A 94 -12.42 0.54 0.58
C SER A 94 -11.36 1.65 0.51
N HIS A 95 -11.05 2.11 -0.70
CA HIS A 95 -10.08 3.15 -0.99
C HIS A 95 -10.68 4.31 -1.80
N ALA A 96 -10.21 5.52 -1.55
CA ALA A 96 -10.44 6.67 -2.41
C ALA A 96 -9.24 6.80 -3.35
N PHE A 97 -9.49 6.73 -4.66
CA PHE A 97 -8.48 6.88 -5.71
C PHE A 97 -8.44 8.32 -6.18
N SER A 98 -7.26 8.79 -6.59
CA SER A 98 -7.05 10.18 -7.02
C SER A 98 -5.92 10.26 -8.04
N GLN A 99 -6.03 11.22 -8.96
CA GLN A 99 -5.05 11.42 -10.03
C GLN A 99 -3.95 12.40 -9.61
N SER A 100 -4.30 13.38 -8.77
CA SER A 100 -3.39 14.44 -8.33
C SER A 100 -3.04 14.32 -6.85
N LEU A 101 -1.85 14.84 -6.48
CA LEU A 101 -1.44 14.93 -5.08
C LEU A 101 -2.40 15.79 -4.26
N THR A 102 -2.89 16.90 -4.80
CA THR A 102 -3.83 17.80 -4.11
C THR A 102 -5.14 17.09 -3.74
N GLU A 103 -5.68 16.30 -4.67
CA GLU A 103 -6.87 15.48 -4.41
C GLU A 103 -6.57 14.37 -3.40
N HIS A 104 -5.42 13.71 -3.51
CA HIS A 104 -4.98 12.71 -2.55
C HIS A 104 -4.90 13.28 -1.13
N GLU A 105 -4.29 14.44 -0.95
CA GLU A 105 -4.19 15.12 0.34
C GLU A 105 -5.56 15.52 0.90
N ALA A 106 -6.50 15.95 0.05
CA ALA A 106 -7.88 16.21 0.44
C ALA A 106 -8.57 14.92 0.93
N ASN A 107 -8.35 13.81 0.24
CA ASN A 107 -8.86 12.50 0.66
C ASN A 107 -8.21 12.02 1.97
N VAL A 108 -6.90 12.23 2.18
CA VAL A 108 -6.22 11.92 3.45
C VAL A 108 -6.83 12.72 4.61
N ARG A 109 -7.05 14.02 4.43
CA ARG A 109 -7.73 14.86 5.43
C ARG A 109 -9.12 14.34 5.74
N ARG A 110 -9.90 14.02 4.70
CA ARG A 110 -11.28 13.52 4.82
C ARG A 110 -11.36 12.18 5.55
N PHE A 111 -10.49 11.23 5.21
CA PHE A 111 -10.63 9.83 5.64
C PHE A 111 -9.73 9.41 6.79
N GLN A 112 -8.56 10.00 6.98
CA GLN A 112 -7.63 9.56 8.05
C GLN A 112 -7.56 10.55 9.21
N LEU A 113 -7.42 11.84 8.93
CA LEU A 113 -7.16 12.83 9.98
C LEU A 113 -8.40 13.17 10.83
N ASN A 114 -9.60 13.04 10.26
CA ASN A 114 -10.86 13.34 10.94
C ASN A 114 -11.45 12.11 11.70
N ARG A 115 -10.75 10.97 11.74
CA ARG A 115 -11.21 9.71 12.37
C ARG A 115 -10.34 9.24 13.54
N ARG A 116 -9.92 10.16 14.41
CA ARG A 116 -8.94 9.94 15.50
C ARG A 116 -9.30 8.89 16.58
N ALA A 117 -10.30 8.03 16.42
CA ALA A 117 -10.58 6.97 17.40
C ALA A 117 -9.93 5.60 17.04
N ASP A 118 -10.14 5.07 15.81
CA ASP A 118 -9.96 3.61 15.59
C ASP A 118 -9.10 3.20 14.37
N TYR A 119 -8.27 4.10 13.81
CA TYR A 119 -7.42 3.76 12.65
C TYR A 119 -6.19 2.92 13.06
N ARG A 120 -6.19 1.62 12.75
CA ARG A 120 -5.01 0.74 12.80
C ARG A 120 -4.64 0.31 11.37
N SER A 121 -3.38 0.52 10.98
CA SER A 121 -2.85 0.12 9.66
C SER A 121 -2.67 -1.40 9.50
N THR A 122 -2.91 -2.18 10.56
CA THR A 122 -2.92 -3.64 10.57
C THR A 122 -4.02 -4.14 11.50
N ARG A 123 -4.82 -5.11 11.03
CA ARG A 123 -5.70 -5.90 11.90
C ARG A 123 -4.91 -7.12 12.34
N THR A 124 -4.23 -7.04 13.48
CA THR A 124 -3.77 -8.24 14.17
C THR A 124 -4.96 -8.81 14.93
N THR A 125 -5.68 -9.72 14.28
CA THR A 125 -6.40 -10.80 14.97
C THR A 125 -5.72 -12.09 14.53
N LEU A 126 -4.61 -12.42 15.19
CA LEU A 126 -4.30 -13.83 15.43
C LEU A 126 -5.31 -14.24 16.50
N ASP A 127 -6.46 -14.72 16.06
CA ASP A 127 -7.36 -15.43 16.95
C ASP A 127 -6.61 -16.67 17.40
N ALA A 128 -6.28 -16.67 18.68
CA ALA A 128 -6.02 -17.87 19.43
C ALA A 128 -7.30 -18.72 19.37
N GLU A 129 -7.25 -19.87 18.71
CA GLU A 129 -8.14 -20.98 19.03
C GLU A 129 -7.30 -22.23 19.28
N ASP A 130 -7.41 -22.67 20.53
CA ASP A 130 -7.11 -23.98 21.07
C ASP A 130 -7.62 -25.12 20.16
N GLY A 131 -6.85 -26.21 20.09
CA GLY A 131 -7.20 -27.46 19.43
C GLY A 131 -6.04 -28.44 19.38
#